data_AF-A0A550GQF8-F1
#
_entry.id   AF-A0A550GQF8-F1
#
_cell.length_a   1.000
_cell.length_b   1.000
_cell.length_c   1.000
_cell.angle_alpha   90.00
_cell.angle_beta   90.00
_cell.angle_gamma   90.00
#
_symmetry.space_group_name_H-M   'P 1'
#
loop_
_entity.id
_entity.type
_entity.pdbx_description
1 polymer ?
#
loop_
_entity_poly.entity_id
_entity_poly.type
_entity_poly.pdbx_seq_one_letter_code
_entity_poly.pdbx_strand_id
1 'polypeptide(L)'
;MRAPQAVPRDPLGPPIFRDYVKATALAVESHGVTKIVIVNGHGGNTAALLETAGELRRDHGVFATVIMAFPPAMMELGGGHAGTGETSVNLYFHGHLVNMERAVDTRQKERLGPLKIKGFNSVGPAQFPWDTIDLTDTGVLGAAGKLIESTKASEGLGRSLMEPFIEEVSGFVEELKEAELASLLSKPYK
;
A
#
# COMPACT_ATOMS: atom_id res chain seq x y z
N MET A 1 36.74 1.96 4.21
CA MET A 1 35.77 2.48 5.20
C MET A 1 34.88 1.33 5.64
N ARG A 2 34.69 1.10 6.94
CA ARG A 2 33.69 0.13 7.42
C ARG A 2 32.31 0.70 7.16
N ALA A 3 31.39 -0.13 6.64
CA ALA A 3 29.99 0.25 6.55
C ALA A 3 29.47 0.57 7.97
N PRO A 4 28.65 1.63 8.14
CA PRO A 4 28.02 1.91 9.41
C PRO A 4 27.20 0.70 9.88
N GLN A 5 27.07 0.55 11.21
CA GLN A 5 26.25 -0.52 11.80
C GLN A 5 24.79 -0.36 11.38
N ALA A 6 24.14 -1.47 11.05
CA ALA A 6 22.72 -1.50 10.70
C ALA A 6 21.86 -1.00 11.87
N VAL A 7 20.90 -0.13 11.55
CA VAL A 7 19.87 0.37 12.47
C VAL A 7 18.98 -0.81 12.93
N PRO A 8 18.43 -0.81 14.16
CA PRO A 8 17.64 -1.94 14.67
C PRO A 8 16.48 -2.30 13.74
N ARG A 9 16.30 -3.61 13.53
CA ARG A 9 15.28 -4.19 12.65
C ARG A 9 13.87 -3.97 13.23
N ASP A 10 12.91 -3.68 12.35
CA ASP A 10 11.49 -3.80 12.64
C ASP A 10 11.19 -5.18 13.25
N PRO A 11 10.57 -5.27 14.44
CA PRO A 11 10.21 -6.55 15.06
C PRO A 11 9.21 -7.37 14.22
N LEU A 12 8.54 -6.76 13.24
CA LEU A 12 7.59 -7.40 12.33
C LEU A 12 8.14 -7.49 10.90
N GLY A 13 9.38 -7.96 10.75
CA GLY A 13 9.98 -8.18 9.43
C GLY A 13 9.09 -9.01 8.49
N PRO A 14 9.31 -8.94 7.15
CA PRO A 14 8.39 -9.51 6.16
C PRO A 14 7.95 -10.96 6.40
N PRO A 15 8.81 -11.90 6.87
CA PRO A 15 8.38 -13.25 7.18
C PRO A 15 7.29 -13.31 8.26
N ILE A 16 7.44 -12.55 9.36
CA ILE A 16 6.48 -12.54 10.47
C ILE A 16 5.14 -11.95 10.01
N PHE A 17 5.17 -10.89 9.21
CA PHE A 17 3.96 -10.31 8.65
C PHE A 17 3.20 -11.30 7.75
N ARG A 18 3.90 -12.02 6.86
CA ARG A 18 3.29 -13.07 6.02
C ARG A 18 2.69 -14.19 6.88
N ASP A 19 3.44 -14.67 7.86
CA ASP A 19 2.97 -15.74 8.76
C ASP A 19 1.73 -15.32 9.54
N TYR A 20 1.68 -14.07 10.03
CA TYR A 20 0.53 -13.52 10.73
C TYR A 20 -0.71 -13.42 9.82
N VAL A 21 -0.56 -12.88 8.61
CA VAL A 21 -1.67 -12.76 7.65
C VAL A 21 -2.17 -14.14 7.23
N LYS A 22 -1.25 -15.08 6.96
CA LYS A 22 -1.60 -16.48 6.65
C LYS A 22 -2.34 -17.15 7.80
N ALA A 23 -1.81 -17.08 9.01
CA ALA A 23 -2.44 -17.68 10.18
C ALA A 23 -3.84 -17.10 10.43
N THR A 24 -4.01 -15.79 10.24
CA THR A 24 -5.32 -15.13 10.33
C THR A 24 -6.29 -15.66 9.27
N ALA A 25 -5.84 -15.76 8.00
CA ALA A 25 -6.67 -16.29 6.92
C ALA A 25 -7.09 -17.75 7.17
N LEU A 26 -6.15 -18.60 7.61
CA LEU A 26 -6.42 -20.01 7.92
C LEU A 26 -7.32 -20.18 9.15
N ALA A 27 -7.21 -19.31 10.14
CA ALA A 27 -8.12 -19.31 11.28
C ALA A 27 -9.55 -19.03 10.83
N VAL A 28 -9.77 -18.05 9.96
CA VAL A 28 -11.11 -17.74 9.41
C VAL A 28 -11.58 -18.84 8.46
N GLU A 29 -10.68 -19.45 7.68
CA GLU A 29 -10.98 -20.62 6.84
C GLU A 29 -11.45 -21.82 7.66
N SER A 30 -10.88 -22.05 8.85
CA SER A 30 -11.34 -23.13 9.73
C SER A 30 -12.80 -22.98 10.19
N HIS A 31 -13.39 -21.79 10.01
CA HIS A 31 -14.81 -21.50 10.22
C HIS A 31 -15.65 -21.49 8.94
N GLY A 32 -15.11 -21.95 7.81
CA GLY A 32 -15.79 -22.11 6.51
C GLY A 32 -15.63 -20.93 5.54
N VAL A 33 -14.83 -19.91 5.87
CA VAL A 33 -14.62 -18.76 4.97
C VAL A 33 -13.51 -19.06 3.96
N THR A 34 -13.87 -19.09 2.68
CA THR A 34 -12.94 -19.49 1.59
C THR A 34 -12.63 -18.36 0.59
N LYS A 35 -13.29 -17.22 0.72
CA LYS A 35 -13.09 -16.01 -0.09
C LYS A 35 -12.75 -14.84 0.83
N ILE A 36 -11.57 -14.27 0.68
CA ILE A 36 -11.02 -13.22 1.56
C ILE A 36 -10.59 -12.01 0.73
N VAL A 37 -11.00 -10.82 1.17
CA VAL A 37 -10.50 -9.54 0.65
C VAL A 37 -9.55 -8.95 1.69
N ILE A 38 -8.28 -8.82 1.33
CA ILE A 38 -7.26 -8.15 2.14
C ILE A 38 -7.20 -6.70 1.69
N VAL A 39 -7.59 -5.78 2.58
CA VAL A 39 -7.55 -4.33 2.33
C VAL A 39 -6.22 -3.77 2.86
N ASN A 40 -5.33 -3.38 1.95
CA ASN A 40 -3.97 -2.97 2.25
C ASN A 40 -3.82 -1.44 2.31
N GLY A 41 -3.53 -0.89 3.48
CA GLY A 41 -3.27 0.54 3.67
C GLY A 41 -1.83 0.99 3.39
N HIS A 42 -0.90 0.06 3.12
CA HIS A 42 0.52 0.42 3.00
C HIS A 42 1.21 -0.30 1.84
N GLY A 43 1.76 0.48 0.89
CA GLY A 43 2.37 -0.06 -0.32
C GLY A 43 3.53 -1.03 -0.07
N GLY A 44 4.29 -0.86 1.02
CA GLY A 44 5.39 -1.77 1.40
C GLY A 44 4.93 -3.21 1.68
N ASN A 45 3.65 -3.40 2.05
CA ASN A 45 3.09 -4.72 2.35
C ASN A 45 2.69 -5.50 1.10
N THR A 46 2.53 -4.84 -0.06
CA THR A 46 1.91 -5.42 -1.25
C THR A 46 2.59 -6.71 -1.71
N ALA A 47 3.94 -6.73 -1.76
CA ALA A 47 4.67 -7.93 -2.18
C ALA A 47 4.42 -9.13 -1.25
N ALA A 48 4.49 -8.90 0.06
CA ALA A 48 4.26 -9.93 1.08
C ALA A 48 2.80 -10.44 1.05
N LEU A 49 1.83 -9.54 0.89
CA LEU A 49 0.42 -9.91 0.81
C LEU A 49 0.10 -10.71 -0.45
N LEU A 50 0.63 -10.32 -1.61
CA LEU A 50 0.41 -11.05 -2.87
C LEU A 50 1.05 -12.45 -2.85
N GLU A 51 2.23 -12.59 -2.26
CA GLU A 51 2.85 -13.89 -2.05
C GLU A 51 1.98 -14.78 -1.16
N THR A 52 1.53 -14.24 -0.02
CA THR A 52 0.65 -14.94 0.94
C THR A 52 -0.68 -15.33 0.30
N ALA A 53 -1.31 -14.41 -0.43
CA ALA A 53 -2.56 -14.69 -1.15
C ALA A 53 -2.37 -15.79 -2.22
N GLY A 54 -1.23 -15.78 -2.91
CA GLY A 54 -0.86 -16.84 -3.85
C GLY A 54 -0.67 -18.20 -3.17
N GLU A 55 -0.02 -18.24 -2.00
CA GLU A 55 0.14 -19.46 -1.19
C GLU A 55 -1.23 -20.00 -0.76
N LEU A 56 -2.09 -19.17 -0.16
CA LEU A 56 -3.47 -19.52 0.22
C LEU A 56 -4.26 -20.13 -0.95
N ARG A 57 -4.14 -19.53 -2.14
CA ARG A 57 -4.84 -19.98 -3.35
C ARG A 57 -4.30 -21.29 -3.93
N ARG A 58 -3.00 -21.56 -3.81
CA ARG A 58 -2.37 -22.77 -4.36
C ARG A 58 -2.48 -23.96 -3.41
N ASP A 59 -2.27 -23.71 -2.12
CA ASP A 59 -1.96 -24.77 -1.16
C ASP A 59 -3.10 -25.00 -0.15
N HIS A 60 -4.02 -24.05 -0.02
CA HIS A 60 -5.09 -24.09 0.99
C HIS A 60 -6.50 -24.00 0.42
N GLY A 61 -6.68 -23.87 -0.90
CA GLY A 61 -8.01 -23.75 -1.49
C GLY A 61 -8.78 -22.49 -1.09
N VAL A 62 -8.07 -21.46 -0.60
CA VAL A 62 -8.64 -20.17 -0.21
C VAL A 62 -8.35 -19.14 -1.28
N PHE A 63 -9.38 -18.51 -1.83
CA PHE A 63 -9.20 -17.36 -2.69
C PHE A 63 -9.02 -16.10 -1.83
N ALA A 64 -7.80 -15.58 -1.79
CA ALA A 64 -7.50 -14.28 -1.22
C ALA A 64 -7.14 -13.28 -2.33
N THR A 65 -7.77 -12.10 -2.30
CA THR A 65 -7.41 -10.97 -3.16
C THR A 65 -6.88 -9.83 -2.31
N VAL A 66 -5.99 -9.01 -2.88
CA VAL A 66 -5.38 -7.86 -2.20
C VAL A 66 -5.80 -6.60 -2.94
N ILE A 67 -6.46 -5.69 -2.24
CA ILE A 67 -6.81 -4.37 -2.75
C ILE A 67 -6.09 -3.29 -1.94
N MET A 68 -5.76 -2.16 -2.54
CA MET A 68 -5.27 -1.00 -1.79
C MET A 68 -6.45 -0.32 -1.09
N ALA A 69 -6.24 0.24 0.10
CA ALA A 69 -7.27 0.96 0.86
C ALA A 69 -7.59 2.36 0.29
N PHE A 70 -7.09 2.68 -0.89
CA PHE A 70 -7.21 3.98 -1.52
C PHE A 70 -7.29 3.85 -3.06
N PRO A 71 -8.02 4.76 -3.73
CA PRO A 71 -8.18 4.72 -5.18
C PRO A 71 -6.91 5.13 -5.92
N PRO A 72 -6.70 4.66 -7.17
CA PRO A 72 -5.57 5.07 -8.01
C PRO A 72 -5.48 6.59 -8.22
N ALA A 73 -6.62 7.29 -8.28
CA ALA A 73 -6.69 8.75 -8.40
C ALA A 73 -5.92 9.49 -7.29
N MET A 74 -5.77 8.87 -6.11
CA MET A 74 -4.94 9.42 -5.03
C MET A 74 -3.47 9.57 -5.46
N MET A 75 -2.96 8.68 -6.30
CA MET A 75 -1.59 8.74 -6.80
C MET A 75 -1.39 9.89 -7.80
N GLU A 76 -2.45 10.32 -8.47
CA GLU A 76 -2.43 11.41 -9.45
C GLU A 76 -2.40 12.79 -8.77
N LEU A 77 -2.97 12.90 -7.57
CA LEU A 77 -3.06 14.13 -6.76
C LEU A 77 -1.77 14.45 -5.98
N GLY A 78 -0.60 14.21 -6.59
CA GLY A 78 0.68 14.36 -5.90
C GLY A 78 1.07 13.14 -5.07
N GLY A 79 0.70 11.95 -5.58
CA GLY A 79 0.84 10.64 -4.93
C GLY A 79 2.13 10.39 -4.18
N GLY A 80 1.98 9.67 -3.08
CA GLY A 80 3.05 9.26 -2.17
C GLY A 80 2.62 9.29 -0.71
N HIS A 81 3.60 9.10 0.18
CA HIS A 81 3.36 9.01 1.62
C HIS A 81 3.12 10.40 2.23
N ALA A 82 2.04 10.52 3.01
CA ALA A 82 1.60 11.72 3.71
C ALA A 82 1.39 12.94 2.81
N GLY A 83 1.18 12.74 1.51
CA GLY A 83 0.87 13.80 0.55
C GLY A 83 -0.58 14.29 0.65
N THR A 84 -1.02 15.05 -0.36
CA THR A 84 -2.38 15.62 -0.44
C THR A 84 -3.47 14.56 -0.28
N GLY A 85 -3.31 13.42 -0.96
CA GLY A 85 -4.28 12.32 -0.96
C GLY A 85 -4.48 11.67 0.42
N GLU A 86 -3.42 11.06 0.98
CA GLU A 86 -3.49 10.38 2.30
C GLU A 86 -3.92 11.35 3.40
N THR A 87 -3.44 12.59 3.37
CA THR A 87 -3.83 13.62 4.36
C THR A 87 -5.30 13.99 4.23
N SER A 88 -5.82 14.15 3.00
CA SER A 88 -7.23 14.47 2.76
C SER A 88 -8.16 13.36 3.24
N VAL A 89 -7.77 12.09 3.03
CA VAL A 89 -8.55 10.94 3.51
C VAL A 89 -8.58 10.87 5.03
N ASN A 90 -7.45 11.13 5.69
CA ASN A 90 -7.44 11.22 7.15
C ASN A 90 -8.27 12.41 7.66
N LEU A 91 -8.25 13.56 6.98
CA LEU A 91 -9.13 14.69 7.31
C LEU A 91 -10.60 14.31 7.24
N TYR A 92 -10.99 13.54 6.22
CA TYR A 92 -12.37 13.09 6.01
C TYR A 92 -12.85 12.11 7.09
N PHE A 93 -12.09 11.06 7.40
CA PHE A 93 -12.53 10.06 8.40
C PHE A 93 -12.26 10.50 9.85
N HIS A 94 -11.10 11.10 10.09
CA HIS A 94 -10.55 11.34 11.42
C HIS A 94 -9.82 12.67 11.52
N GLY A 95 -10.43 13.76 11.03
CA GLY A 95 -9.77 15.07 10.97
C GLY A 95 -9.23 15.60 12.30
N HIS A 96 -9.78 15.17 13.43
CA HIS A 96 -9.26 15.49 14.77
C HIS A 96 -7.84 14.92 15.04
N LEU A 97 -7.38 13.94 14.26
CA LEU A 97 -6.02 13.38 14.35
C LEU A 97 -5.02 14.12 13.45
N VAL A 98 -5.48 15.03 12.58
CA VAL A 98 -4.65 15.73 11.60
C VAL A 98 -4.48 17.18 12.01
N ASN A 99 -3.27 17.55 12.43
CA ASN A 99 -2.93 18.95 12.66
C ASN A 99 -2.38 19.59 11.37
N MET A 100 -3.25 20.29 10.64
CA MET A 100 -2.90 20.96 9.38
C MET A 100 -1.93 22.14 9.54
N GLU A 101 -1.77 22.72 10.73
CA GLU A 101 -0.75 23.76 10.98
C GLU A 101 0.68 23.20 10.84
N ARG A 102 0.84 21.87 10.91
CA ARG A 102 2.10 21.17 10.74
C ARG A 102 2.27 20.55 9.34
N ALA A 103 1.29 20.71 8.45
CA ALA A 103 1.41 20.22 7.09
C ALA A 103 2.52 20.98 6.37
N VAL A 104 3.34 20.26 5.61
CA VAL A 104 4.49 20.83 4.90
C VAL A 104 4.49 20.39 3.44
N ASP A 105 4.79 21.32 2.56
CA ASP A 105 5.11 21.00 1.18
C ASP A 105 6.61 20.67 1.10
N THR A 106 6.94 19.61 0.37
CA THR A 106 8.34 19.17 0.24
C THR A 106 8.63 18.72 -1.18
N ARG A 107 9.91 18.72 -1.55
CA ARG A 107 10.38 18.13 -2.81
C ARG A 107 11.28 16.96 -2.50
N GLN A 108 10.90 15.77 -2.95
CA GLN A 108 11.69 14.57 -2.73
C GLN A 108 13.05 14.68 -3.43
N LYS A 109 14.10 14.20 -2.75
CA LYS A 109 15.46 14.11 -3.31
C LYS A 109 15.45 13.34 -4.63
N GLU A 110 16.24 13.81 -5.60
CA GLU A 110 16.39 13.14 -6.91
C GLU A 110 17.50 12.09 -6.92
N ARG A 111 18.22 11.97 -5.80
CA ARG A 111 19.39 11.13 -5.65
C ARG A 111 19.36 10.36 -4.34
N LEU A 112 19.87 9.14 -4.41
CA LEU A 112 20.20 8.30 -3.26
C LEU A 112 21.74 8.25 -3.17
N GLY A 113 22.31 9.06 -2.28
CA GLY A 113 23.75 9.33 -2.30
C GLY A 113 24.22 9.82 -3.68
N PRO A 114 25.21 9.17 -4.32
CA PRO A 114 25.67 9.57 -5.66
C PRO A 114 24.72 9.10 -6.79
N LEU A 115 23.83 8.14 -6.52
CA LEU A 115 22.99 7.50 -7.54
C LEU A 115 21.81 8.38 -7.92
N LYS A 116 21.53 8.51 -9.22
CA LYS A 116 20.31 9.15 -9.72
C LYS A 116 19.15 8.17 -9.62
N ILE A 117 18.03 8.63 -9.05
CA ILE A 117 16.81 7.81 -8.88
C ILE A 117 16.02 7.73 -10.20
N LYS A 118 16.16 8.73 -11.08
CA LYS A 118 15.54 8.77 -12.43
C LYS A 118 16.60 8.78 -13.53
N GLY A 119 16.20 8.34 -14.73
CA GLY A 119 17.03 8.39 -15.95
C GLY A 119 17.40 7.04 -16.55
N PHE A 120 16.88 5.94 -16.03
CA PHE A 120 17.05 4.59 -16.57
C PHE A 120 16.07 4.31 -17.73
N ASN A 121 16.02 5.19 -18.73
CA ASN A 121 14.98 5.15 -19.78
C ASN A 121 15.01 3.86 -20.61
N SER A 122 16.16 3.19 -20.72
CA SER A 122 16.34 1.95 -21.48
C SER A 122 16.15 0.67 -20.66
N VAL A 123 16.15 0.75 -19.32
CA VAL A 123 16.00 -0.42 -18.43
C VAL A 123 14.79 -0.31 -17.49
N GLY A 124 14.00 0.76 -17.61
CA GLY A 124 12.89 1.06 -16.70
C GLY A 124 13.34 1.69 -15.38
N PRO A 125 12.41 2.18 -14.54
CA PRO A 125 12.75 2.75 -13.24
C PRO A 125 13.36 1.67 -12.34
N ALA A 126 14.56 1.92 -11.81
CA ALA A 126 15.14 1.05 -10.79
C ALA A 126 14.33 1.16 -9.48
N GLN A 127 14.07 0.01 -8.86
CA GLN A 127 13.51 -0.07 -7.51
C GLN A 127 14.66 -0.20 -6.52
N PHE A 128 14.75 0.71 -5.55
CA PHE A 128 15.79 0.66 -4.54
C PHE A 128 15.17 0.35 -3.18
N PRO A 129 15.90 -0.35 -2.30
CA PRO A 129 15.48 -0.57 -0.92
C PRO A 129 15.79 0.68 -0.07
N TRP A 130 15.22 1.82 -0.46
CA TRP A 130 15.41 3.09 0.25
C TRP A 130 14.60 3.09 1.55
N ASP A 131 15.12 3.77 2.57
CA ASP A 131 14.33 4.20 3.72
C ASP A 131 13.75 5.60 3.45
N THR A 132 12.63 5.93 4.10
CA THR A 132 12.01 7.26 3.96
C THR A 132 13.00 8.39 4.25
N ILE A 133 13.87 8.20 5.24
CA ILE A 133 14.89 9.18 5.64
C ILE A 133 15.93 9.47 4.52
N ASP A 134 16.14 8.51 3.62
CA ASP A 134 17.06 8.70 2.50
C ASP A 134 16.50 9.68 1.46
N LEU A 135 15.18 9.82 1.40
CA LEU A 135 14.47 10.49 0.31
C LEU A 135 13.84 11.83 0.70
N THR A 136 13.53 12.01 1.98
CA THR A 136 12.85 13.20 2.48
C THR A 136 13.30 13.54 3.90
N ASP A 137 13.41 14.83 4.21
CA ASP A 137 13.74 15.31 5.55
C ASP A 137 12.49 15.52 6.42
N THR A 138 11.29 15.45 5.83
CA THR A 138 10.00 15.69 6.52
C THR A 138 9.20 14.43 6.76
N GLY A 139 9.59 13.29 6.18
CA GLY A 139 8.79 12.07 6.14
C GLY A 139 7.75 12.02 5.00
N VAL A 140 7.35 13.18 4.45
CA VAL A 140 6.47 13.26 3.28
C VAL A 140 7.22 12.86 2.02
N LEU A 141 6.66 11.94 1.24
CA LEU A 141 7.36 11.28 0.13
C LEU A 141 6.45 11.18 -1.10
N GLY A 142 7.03 11.10 -2.29
CA GLY A 142 6.30 10.92 -3.55
C GLY A 142 7.18 10.25 -4.60
N ALA A 143 7.37 10.95 -5.72
CA ALA A 143 8.35 10.54 -6.73
C ALA A 143 9.53 11.51 -6.75
N ALA A 144 10.71 11.00 -7.10
CA ALA A 144 11.94 11.78 -7.21
C ALA A 144 11.72 13.11 -7.97
N GLY A 145 12.09 14.22 -7.32
CA GLY A 145 12.00 15.57 -7.86
C GLY A 145 10.59 16.17 -7.89
N LYS A 146 9.53 15.40 -7.59
CA LYS A 146 8.17 15.95 -7.51
C LYS A 146 8.01 16.80 -6.26
N LEU A 147 7.27 17.90 -6.40
CA LEU A 147 6.71 18.63 -5.27
C LEU A 147 5.53 17.81 -4.73
N ILE A 148 5.50 17.60 -3.43
CA ILE A 148 4.41 16.97 -2.69
C ILE A 148 3.79 18.05 -1.82
N GLU A 149 2.49 18.26 -1.95
CA GLU A 149 1.79 19.46 -1.43
C GLU A 149 0.76 19.09 -0.35
N SER A 150 1.21 18.55 0.79
CA SER A 150 0.31 18.14 1.87
C SER A 150 -0.55 19.29 2.41
N THR A 151 -0.11 20.54 2.25
CA THR A 151 -0.88 21.74 2.65
C THR A 151 -2.16 21.95 1.83
N LYS A 152 -2.26 21.35 0.64
CA LYS A 152 -3.45 21.40 -0.21
C LYS A 152 -4.52 20.37 0.15
N ALA A 153 -4.26 19.55 1.18
CA ALA A 153 -5.22 18.55 1.62
C ALA A 153 -6.49 19.18 2.18
N SER A 154 -7.63 18.53 1.98
CA SER A 154 -8.90 18.97 2.54
C SER A 154 -9.84 17.80 2.79
N GLU A 155 -10.75 17.94 3.74
CA GLU A 155 -11.84 16.98 3.96
C GLU A 155 -12.65 16.75 2.68
N GLY A 156 -13.00 17.82 1.96
CA GLY A 156 -13.80 17.74 0.74
C GLY A 156 -13.13 16.89 -0.35
N LEU A 157 -11.81 17.00 -0.50
CA LEU A 157 -11.05 16.16 -1.41
C LEU A 157 -11.06 14.69 -0.96
N GLY A 158 -10.87 14.43 0.34
CA GLY A 158 -10.92 13.09 0.92
C GLY A 158 -12.26 12.42 0.66
N ARG A 159 -13.35 13.16 0.89
CA ARG A 159 -14.73 12.73 0.60
C ARG A 159 -14.89 12.34 -0.88
N SER A 160 -14.51 13.23 -1.80
CA SER A 160 -14.68 12.99 -3.24
C SER A 160 -13.89 11.78 -3.77
N LEU A 161 -12.81 11.41 -3.09
CA LEU A 161 -12.00 10.24 -3.43
C LEU A 161 -12.60 8.96 -2.84
N MET A 162 -13.00 9.00 -1.58
CA MET A 162 -13.34 7.79 -0.84
C MET A 162 -14.78 7.33 -1.02
N GLU A 163 -15.75 8.23 -1.18
CA GLU A 163 -17.15 7.84 -1.35
C GLU A 163 -17.34 6.94 -2.60
N PRO A 164 -16.89 7.32 -3.81
CA PRO A 164 -17.01 6.45 -4.99
C PRO A 164 -16.18 5.16 -4.86
N PHE A 165 -15.00 5.25 -4.23
CA PHE A 165 -14.13 4.09 -4.03
C PHE A 165 -14.79 3.04 -3.11
N ILE A 166 -15.47 3.48 -2.04
CA ILE A 166 -16.19 2.57 -1.13
C ILE A 166 -17.38 1.92 -1.84
N GLU A 167 -18.09 2.64 -2.70
CA GLU A 167 -19.16 2.08 -3.53
C GLU A 167 -18.61 0.98 -4.46
N GLU A 168 -17.49 1.23 -5.13
CA GLU A 168 -16.82 0.26 -6.01
C GLU A 168 -16.36 -0.99 -5.23
N VAL A 169 -15.71 -0.80 -4.07
CA VAL A 169 -15.28 -1.92 -3.21
C VAL A 169 -16.47 -2.73 -2.71
N SER A 170 -17.57 -2.07 -2.34
CA SER A 170 -18.79 -2.74 -1.89
C SER A 170 -19.40 -3.57 -3.03
N GLY A 171 -19.47 -3.02 -4.24
CA GLY A 171 -19.91 -3.74 -5.43
C GLY A 171 -19.03 -4.97 -5.72
N PHE A 172 -17.71 -4.80 -5.66
CA PHE A 172 -16.77 -5.90 -5.82
C PHE A 172 -16.97 -7.02 -4.78
N VAL A 173 -17.23 -6.67 -3.51
CA VAL A 173 -17.50 -7.66 -2.46
C VAL A 173 -18.79 -8.43 -2.74
N GLU A 174 -19.84 -7.76 -3.22
CA GLU A 174 -21.10 -8.42 -3.61
C GLU A 174 -20.90 -9.36 -4.79
N GLU A 175 -20.16 -8.96 -5.83
CA GLU A 175 -19.79 -9.85 -6.94
C GLU A 175 -18.96 -11.05 -6.48
N LEU A 176 -18.01 -10.83 -5.57
CA LEU A 176 -17.18 -11.90 -5.03
C LEU A 176 -17.99 -12.90 -4.21
N LYS A 177 -19.04 -12.47 -3.51
CA LYS A 177 -19.95 -13.36 -2.76
C LYS A 177 -20.67 -14.34 -3.68
N GLU A 178 -21.13 -13.88 -4.85
CA GLU A 178 -21.83 -14.70 -5.85
C GLU A 178 -20.88 -15.57 -6.69
N ALA A 179 -19.59 -15.22 -6.77
CA ALA A 179 -18.64 -15.99 -7.56
C ALA A 179 -18.39 -17.41 -7.03
N GLU A 180 -18.46 -18.40 -7.92
CA GLU A 180 -18.14 -19.79 -7.62
C GLU A 180 -16.65 -19.96 -7.27
N LEU A 181 -16.36 -20.47 -6.06
CA LEU A 181 -14.98 -20.61 -5.57
C LEU A 181 -14.08 -21.38 -6.54
N ALA A 182 -14.59 -22.48 -7.11
CA ALA A 182 -13.83 -23.33 -8.03
C ALA A 182 -13.34 -22.58 -9.29
N SER A 183 -14.04 -21.52 -9.70
CA SER A 183 -13.65 -20.68 -10.84
C SER A 183 -12.50 -19.72 -10.49
N LEU A 184 -12.33 -19.42 -9.21
CA LEU A 184 -11.34 -18.48 -8.69
C LEU A 184 -10.03 -19.18 -8.32
N LEU A 185 -10.06 -20.47 -7.97
CA LEU A 185 -8.89 -21.25 -7.56
C LEU A 185 -7.96 -21.65 -8.72
N SER A 186 -6.75 -22.08 -8.38
CA SER A 186 -5.78 -22.56 -9.37
C SER A 186 -6.32 -23.82 -10.07
N LYS A 187 -6.26 -23.85 -11.40
CA LYS A 187 -6.55 -25.08 -12.15
C LYS A 187 -5.44 -26.11 -11.85
N PRO A 188 -5.77 -27.41 -11.76
CA PRO A 188 -4.75 -28.45 -11.61
C PRO A 188 -3.70 -28.33 -12.72
N TYR A 189 -2.43 -28.50 -12.36
CA TYR A 189 -1.38 -28.68 -13.36
C TYR A 189 -1.68 -29.99 -14.13
N LYS A 190 -1.68 -29.92 -15.46
CA LYS A 190 -1.86 -31.11 -16.31
C LYS A 190 -0.56 -31.88 -16.44
#